data_AF-A0A7V2SYT9-F1
#
_entry.id   AF-A0A7V2SYT9-F1
#
_cell.length_a   1.000
_cell.length_b   1.000
_cell.length_c   1.000
_cell.angle_alpha   90.00
_cell.angle_beta   90.00
_cell.angle_gamma   90.00
#
_symmetry.space_group_name_H-M   'P 1'
#
loop_
_entity.id
_entity.type
_entity.pdbx_description
1 polymer ?
#
loop_
_entity_poly.entity_id
_entity_poly.type
_entity_poly.pdbx_seq_one_letter_code
_entity_poly.pdbx_strand_id
1 'polypeptide(L)'
;MARSLIIAGTQSGVGKTTITLGIIGALTRLGLKVQPFKAGPDFIDPGLHRLFLGGKTPSHNLDTWIMEKDEIRRVFFDYSDLKDLALVEGVMGLFDG
;
A
#
# COMPACT_ATOMS: atom_id res chain seq x y z
N MET A 1 -12.58 -0.55 -12.23
CA MET A 1 -11.37 -1.15 -11.65
C MET A 1 -10.45 0.00 -11.22
N ALA A 2 -9.97 0.01 -9.98
CA ALA A 2 -9.06 1.05 -9.49
C ALA A 2 -7.78 1.09 -10.35
N ARG A 3 -7.17 2.26 -10.50
CA ARG A 3 -5.80 2.33 -11.03
C ARG A 3 -4.85 1.72 -10.00
N SER A 4 -3.68 1.24 -10.42
CA SER A 4 -2.72 0.62 -9.52
C SER A 4 -1.35 1.28 -9.65
N LEU A 5 -0.69 1.51 -8.52
CA LEU A 5 0.66 2.07 -8.43
C LEU A 5 1.45 1.31 -7.37
N ILE A 6 2.72 1.02 -7.67
CA ILE A 6 3.66 0.43 -6.73
C ILE A 6 4.79 1.43 -6.48
N ILE A 7 5.09 1.70 -5.21
CA ILE A 7 6.25 2.49 -4.78
C ILE A 7 7.34 1.52 -4.35
N ALA A 8 8.37 1.39 -5.18
CA ALA A 8 9.54 0.58 -4.90
C ALA A 8 10.79 1.45 -4.73
N GLY A 9 11.89 0.85 -4.31
CA GLY A 9 13.16 1.54 -4.08
C GLY A 9 14.34 0.59 -4.26
N THR A 10 15.55 1.15 -4.31
CA THR A 10 16.77 0.36 -4.48
C THR A 10 17.18 -0.41 -3.22
N GLN A 11 16.80 0.10 -2.04
CA GLN A 11 17.10 -0.50 -0.74
C GLN A 11 16.15 0.05 0.34
N SER A 12 16.30 -0.44 1.57
CA SER A 12 15.67 0.16 2.76
C SER A 12 16.19 1.57 3.04
N GLY A 13 15.34 2.45 3.60
CA GLY A 13 15.75 3.81 3.99
C GLY A 13 15.83 4.84 2.86
N VAL A 14 15.51 4.51 1.61
CA VAL A 14 15.54 5.46 0.47
C VAL A 14 14.33 6.42 0.41
N GLY A 15 13.45 6.37 1.41
CA GLY A 15 12.29 7.27 1.51
C GLY A 15 11.00 6.75 0.84
N LYS A 16 10.87 5.45 0.56
CA LYS A 16 9.63 4.84 0.01
C LYS A 16 8.40 5.27 0.81
N THR A 17 8.43 5.05 2.13
CA THR A 17 7.34 5.38 3.06
C THR A 17 6.99 6.86 3.04
N THR A 18 8.00 7.74 3.04
CA THR A 18 7.77 9.19 2.97
C THR A 18 7.03 9.57 1.69
N ILE A 19 7.42 9.01 0.55
CA ILE A 19 6.76 9.24 -0.74
C ILE A 19 5.36 8.63 -0.76
N THR A 20 5.18 7.40 -0.29
CA THR A 20 3.86 6.76 -0.17
C THR A 20 2.90 7.62 0.64
N LEU A 21 3.29 8.05 1.84
CA LEU A 21 2.46 8.87 2.73
C LEU A 21 2.16 10.23 2.11
N GLY A 22 3.13 10.85 1.43
CA GLY A 22 2.94 12.10 0.70
C GLY A 22 1.89 11.97 -0.42
N ILE A 23 1.93 10.88 -1.19
CA ILE A 23 0.95 10.57 -2.23
C ILE A 23 -0.42 10.31 -1.60
N ILE A 24 -0.52 9.46 -0.58
CA ILE A 24 -1.77 9.17 0.13
C ILE A 24 -2.41 10.48 0.63
N GLY A 25 -1.64 11.30 1.33
CA GLY A 25 -2.11 12.57 1.88
C GLY A 25 -2.56 13.55 0.79
N ALA A 26 -1.80 13.68 -0.29
CA ALA A 26 -2.15 14.55 -1.41
C ALA A 26 -3.45 14.10 -2.12
N LEU A 27 -3.59 12.82 -2.44
CA LEU A 27 -4.77 12.28 -3.11
C LEU A 27 -6.01 12.32 -2.20
N THR A 28 -5.84 12.05 -0.91
CA THR A 28 -6.92 12.17 0.09
C THR A 28 -7.44 13.60 0.15
N ARG A 29 -6.56 14.61 0.12
CA ARG A 29 -6.94 16.03 0.07
C ARG A 29 -7.69 16.41 -1.21
N LEU A 30 -7.48 15.68 -2.30
CA LEU A 30 -8.21 15.83 -3.56
C LEU A 30 -9.54 15.06 -3.57
N GLY A 31 -9.90 14.38 -2.46
CA GLY A 31 -11.14 13.63 -2.35
C GLY A 31 -11.11 12.24 -3.00
N LEU A 32 -9.94 11.77 -3.43
CA LEU A 32 -9.79 10.45 -4.04
C LEU A 32 -9.76 9.35 -2.99
N LYS A 33 -10.39 8.21 -3.30
CA LYS A 33 -10.43 7.01 -2.48
C LYS A 33 -9.20 6.16 -2.77
N VAL A 34 -8.19 6.27 -1.91
CA VAL A 34 -6.99 5.44 -1.97
C VAL A 34 -7.15 4.21 -1.09
N GLN A 35 -6.79 3.04 -1.62
CA GLN A 35 -6.57 1.82 -0.86
C GLN A 35 -5.07 1.54 -0.79
N PRO A 36 -4.44 1.72 0.38
CA PRO A 36 -3.05 1.39 0.57
C PRO A 36 -2.85 -0.10 0.83
N PHE A 37 -1.70 -0.60 0.40
CA PHE A 37 -1.19 -1.92 0.71
C PHE A 37 0.29 -1.81 1.06
N LYS A 38 0.79 -2.75 1.84
CA LYS A 38 2.22 -2.88 2.15
C LYS A 38 2.68 -4.26 1.72
N ALA A 39 3.76 -4.32 0.95
CA ALA A 39 4.41 -5.59 0.63
C ALA A 39 5.11 -6.14 1.89
N GLY A 40 5.03 -7.45 2.09
CA GLY A 40 5.63 -8.16 3.22
C GLY A 40 4.90 -8.00 4.56
N PRO A 41 5.40 -8.65 5.62
CA PRO A 41 4.77 -8.62 6.94
C PRO A 41 5.20 -7.35 7.68
N ASP A 42 4.35 -6.34 7.68
CA ASP A 42 4.58 -5.09 8.40
C ASP A 42 3.38 -4.70 9.26
N PHE A 43 3.61 -3.99 10.37
CA PHE A 43 2.57 -3.46 11.24
C PHE A 43 2.69 -1.96 11.50
N ILE A 44 3.84 -1.36 11.19
CA ILE A 44 4.13 0.07 11.38
C ILE A 44 3.57 0.84 10.19
N ASP A 45 3.98 0.48 8.97
CA ASP A 45 3.61 1.20 7.75
C ASP A 45 2.09 1.16 7.50
N PRO A 46 1.38 0.03 7.69
CA PRO A 46 -0.08 0.01 7.61
C PRO A 46 -0.76 0.99 8.57
N GLY A 47 -0.20 1.19 9.77
CA GLY A 47 -0.66 2.17 10.75
C GLY A 47 -0.48 3.61 10.26
N LEU A 48 0.68 3.91 9.68
CA LEU A 48 0.98 5.24 9.11
C LEU A 48 0.09 5.55 7.90
N HIS A 49 -0.11 4.59 7.00
CA HIS A 49 -1.04 4.73 5.87
C HIS A 49 -2.45 5.11 6.37
N ARG A 50 -2.95 4.37 7.36
CA ARG A 50 -4.27 4.61 7.95
C ARG A 50 -4.36 6.00 8.57
N LEU A 51 -3.31 6.46 9.26
CA LEU A 51 -3.27 7.80 9.84
C LEU A 51 -3.42 8.88 8.76
N PHE A 52 -2.70 8.76 7.64
CA PHE A 52 -2.75 9.72 6.53
C PHE A 52 -4.08 9.68 5.75
N LEU A 53 -4.84 8.58 5.88
CA LEU A 53 -6.22 8.45 5.38
C LEU A 53 -7.27 8.94 6.39
N GLY A 54 -6.85 9.59 7.49
CA GLY A 54 -7.76 10.06 8.55
C GLY A 54 -8.46 8.92 9.29
N GLY A 55 -7.86 7.72 9.32
CA GLY A 55 -8.38 6.56 10.04
C GLY A 55 -9.49 5.77 9.33
N LYS A 56 -9.91 6.20 8.14
CA LYS A 56 -11.11 5.68 7.44
C LYS A 56 -10.89 4.37 6.69
N THR A 57 -9.71 4.18 6.12
CA THR A 57 -9.38 3.03 5.29
C THR A 57 -8.19 2.29 5.91
N PRO A 58 -8.32 0.98 6.21
CA PRO A 58 -7.18 0.17 6.65
C PRO A 58 -6.20 -0.07 5.49
N SER A 59 -4.93 -0.24 5.82
CA SER A 59 -3.93 -0.78 4.90
C SER A 59 -3.77 -2.27 5.15
N HIS A 60 -3.61 -3.04 4.08
CA HIS A 60 -3.45 -4.49 4.15
C HIS A 60 -2.05 -4.92 3.70
N ASN A 61 -1.53 -5.97 4.31
CA ASN A 61 -0.30 -6.59 3.83
C ASN A 61 -0.59 -7.47 2.62
N LEU A 62 0.34 -7.45 1.68
CA LEU A 62 0.44 -8.37 0.55
C LEU A 62 1.77 -9.09 0.70
N ASP A 63 1.74 -10.23 1.38
CA ASP A 63 2.93 -10.92 1.85
C ASP A 63 3.04 -12.31 1.20
N THR A 64 4.03 -12.48 0.34
CA THR A 64 4.30 -13.74 -0.37
C THR A 64 4.94 -14.82 0.49
N TRP A 65 5.40 -14.50 1.70
CA TRP A 65 5.97 -15.46 2.64
C TRP A 65 4.90 -16.16 3.48
N ILE A 66 3.81 -15.46 3.79
CA ILE A 66 2.76 -15.94 4.71
C ILE A 66 1.44 -16.20 3.98
N MET A 67 1.18 -15.54 2.85
CA MET A 67 -0.06 -15.70 2.09
C MET A 67 0.17 -16.47 0.79
N GLU A 68 -0.82 -17.28 0.42
CA GLU A 68 -0.85 -17.91 -0.89
C GLU A 68 -1.13 -16.89 -1.99
N LYS A 69 -0.67 -17.18 -3.21
CA LYS A 69 -0.83 -16.27 -4.36
C LYS A 69 -2.28 -15.87 -4.61
N ASP A 70 -3.21 -16.80 -4.48
CA ASP A 70 -4.64 -16.52 -4.68
C ASP A 70 -5.24 -15.69 -3.55
N GLU A 71 -4.73 -15.82 -2.32
CA GLU A 71 -5.13 -14.98 -1.19
C GLU A 71 -4.65 -13.54 -1.38
N ILE A 72 -3.41 -13.35 -1.86
CA ILE A 72 -2.87 -12.03 -2.20
C ILE A 72 -3.75 -11.36 -3.26
N ARG A 73 -4.11 -12.11 -4.32
CA ARG A 73 -5.00 -11.60 -5.37
C ARG A 73 -6.35 -11.23 -4.80
N ARG A 74 -6.95 -12.09 -3.99
CA ARG A 74 -8.26 -11.85 -3.38
C ARG A 74 -8.23 -10.59 -2.51
N VAL A 75 -7.28 -10.48 -1.58
CA VAL A 75 -7.11 -9.30 -0.72
C VAL A 75 -6.93 -8.05 -1.57
N PHE A 76 -6.07 -8.09 -2.58
CA PHE A 76 -5.86 -6.93 -3.45
C PHE A 76 -7.16 -6.50 -4.16
N PHE A 77 -7.88 -7.44 -4.79
CA PHE A 77 -9.08 -7.11 -5.55
C PHE A 77 -10.25 -6.69 -4.67
N ASP A 78 -10.50 -7.40 -3.56
CA ASP A 78 -11.62 -7.13 -2.65
C ASP A 78 -11.50 -5.72 -2.03
N TYR A 79 -10.31 -5.35 -1.56
CA TYR A 79 -10.11 -4.04 -0.91
C TYR A 79 -9.90 -2.89 -1.90
N SER A 80 -9.49 -3.19 -3.13
CA SER A 80 -9.40 -2.18 -4.20
C SER A 80 -10.75 -1.88 -4.85
N ASP A 81 -11.80 -2.66 -4.54
CA ASP A 81 -13.11 -2.42 -5.11
C ASP A 81 -13.68 -1.06 -4.70
N LEU A 82 -14.30 -0.37 -5.66
CA LEU A 82 -14.85 0.99 -5.50
C LEU A 82 -13.84 2.08 -5.09
N LYS A 83 -12.53 1.83 -5.24
CA LYS A 83 -11.44 2.78 -5.00
C LYS A 83 -10.98 3.43 -6.31
N ASP A 84 -10.38 4.61 -6.18
CA ASP A 84 -9.80 5.32 -7.32
C ASP A 84 -8.37 4.84 -7.59
N LEU A 85 -7.62 4.53 -6.53
CA LEU A 85 -6.23 4.07 -6.58
C LEU A 85 -5.95 2.97 -5.55
N ALA A 86 -5.37 1.87 -6.00
CA ALA A 86 -4.68 0.88 -5.17
C ALA A 86 -3.17 1.21 -5.15
N LEU A 87 -2.64 1.59 -3.99
CA LEU A 87 -1.24 2.00 -3.83
C LEU A 87 -0.49 0.95 -2.99
N VAL A 88 0.49 0.28 -3.58
CA VAL A 88 1.33 -0.71 -2.88
C VAL A 88 2.67 -0.09 -2.53
N GLU A 89 2.99 -0.03 -1.24
CA GLU A 89 4.34 0.27 -0.78
C GLU A 89 5.18 -1.01 -0.77
N GLY A 90 6.32 -1.00 -1.48
CA GLY A 90 7.27 -2.11 -1.50
C GLY A 90 8.00 -2.31 -0.17
N VAL A 91 8.70 -3.43 -0.03
CA VAL A 91 9.58 -3.75 1.11
C VAL A 91 11.02 -3.89 0.60
N MET A 92 12.03 -3.63 1.45
CA MET A 92 13.45 -3.76 1.09
C MET A 92 13.81 -3.09 -0.25
N GLY A 93 14.73 -3.65 -1.04
CA GLY A 93 14.93 -3.29 -2.44
C GLY A 93 13.96 -4.02 -3.38
N LEU A 94 13.70 -3.45 -4.55
CA LEU A 94 12.75 -3.98 -5.55
C LEU A 94 12.98 -5.45 -5.93
N PHE A 95 14.21 -5.94 -5.82
CA PHE A 95 14.59 -7.30 -6.20
C PHE A 95 15.00 -8.17 -5.00
N ASP A 96 14.82 -7.68 -3.77
CA ASP A 96 15.28 -8.36 -2.57
C ASP A 96 14.29 -9.40 -2.03
N GLY A 97 13.07 -9.46 -2.57
CA GLY A 97 12.00 -10.36 -2.15
C GLY A 97 10.61 -9.81 -2.38
#